data_AF-A0A972MKL4-F1
#
_entry.id   AF-A0A972MKL4-F1
#
_cell.length_a   1.000
_cell.length_b   1.000
_cell.length_c   1.000
_cell.angle_alpha   90.00
_cell.angle_beta   90.00
_cell.angle_gamma   90.00
#
_symmetry.space_group_name_H-M   'P 1'
#
loop_
_entity.id
_entity.type
_entity.pdbx_description
1 polymer ?
#
loop_
_entity_poly.entity_id
_entity_poly.type
_entity_poly.pdbx_seq_one_letter_code
_entity_poly.pdbx_strand_id
1 'polypeptide(L)'
;MSKGFLKVAEELYKLGVNSRGDKREFAFRSAISRAYYGVLWYVRDFYKLRESEDLHKVVLKKLERNHDEIVLFLFLELKQARVDADYKWKNLKILKQVDKKVAKQYINMAKSIINYIERGI
;
A
#
# COMPACT_ATOMS: atom_id res chain seq x y z
N MET A 1 5.65 8.85 11.64
CA MET A 1 6.15 9.22 10.30
C MET A 1 5.28 8.64 9.16
N SER A 2 4.42 7.66 9.46
CA SER A 2 3.50 6.96 8.54
C SER A 2 2.45 7.78 7.78
N LYS A 3 1.85 8.82 8.41
CA LYS A 3 0.83 9.68 7.76
C LYS A 3 1.35 10.41 6.52
N GLY A 4 2.67 10.61 6.41
CA GLY A 4 3.30 11.25 5.26
C GLY A 4 3.12 10.47 3.95
N PHE A 5 3.29 9.14 3.99
CA PHE A 5 3.17 8.30 2.79
C PHE A 5 1.73 8.20 2.27
N LEU A 6 0.74 8.10 3.17
CA LEU A 6 -0.67 8.13 2.75
C LEU A 6 -1.07 9.48 2.17
N LYS A 7 -0.58 10.59 2.73
CA LYS A 7 -0.80 11.93 2.16
C LYS A 7 -0.22 12.02 0.74
N VAL A 8 1.01 11.55 0.53
CA VAL A 8 1.63 11.51 -0.80
C VAL A 8 0.85 10.61 -1.76
N ALA A 9 0.33 9.47 -1.29
CA ALA A 9 -0.52 8.61 -2.11
C ALA A 9 -1.78 9.33 -2.59
N GLU A 10 -2.42 10.13 -1.74
CA GLU A 10 -3.58 10.95 -2.12
C GLU A 10 -3.23 12.09 -3.08
N GLU A 11 -2.07 12.73 -2.89
CA GLU A 11 -1.58 13.77 -3.80
C GLU A 11 -1.29 13.20 -5.20
N LEU A 12 -0.65 12.04 -5.28
CA LEU A 12 -0.43 11.31 -6.52
C LEU A 12 -1.74 10.87 -7.17
N TYR A 13 -2.72 10.45 -6.37
CA TYR A 13 -4.06 10.15 -6.86
C TYR A 13 -4.71 11.38 -7.51
N LYS A 14 -4.68 12.54 -6.85
CA LYS A 14 -5.19 13.80 -7.41
C LYS A 14 -4.45 14.19 -8.69
N LEU A 15 -3.13 14.03 -8.72
CA LEU A 15 -2.32 14.25 -9.93
C LEU A 15 -2.78 13.35 -11.07
N GLY A 16 -3.00 12.06 -10.81
CA GLY A 16 -3.49 11.10 -11.81
C GLY A 16 -4.87 11.47 -12.36
N VAL A 17 -5.79 11.91 -11.50
CA VAL A 17 -7.12 12.40 -11.91
C VAL A 17 -7.01 13.59 -12.88
N ASN A 18 -6.01 14.46 -12.68
CA ASN A 18 -5.79 15.66 -13.50
C ASN A 18 -4.82 15.44 -14.68
N SER A 19 -4.31 14.22 -14.87
CA SER A 19 -3.34 13.88 -15.92
C SER A 19 -3.98 13.07 -17.06
N ARG A 20 -3.24 12.88 -18.16
CA ARG A 20 -3.64 12.07 -19.32
C ARG A 20 -2.50 11.12 -19.73
N GLY A 21 -2.85 10.08 -20.50
CA GLY A 21 -1.89 9.11 -21.05
C GLY A 21 -1.01 8.45 -19.99
N ASP A 22 0.25 8.20 -20.33
CA ASP A 22 1.23 7.51 -19.47
C ASP A 22 1.44 8.22 -18.13
N LYS A 23 1.39 9.55 -18.10
CA LYS A 23 1.53 10.33 -16.87
C LYS A 23 0.41 10.02 -15.87
N ARG A 24 -0.80 9.76 -16.35
CA ARG A 24 -1.95 9.37 -15.51
C ARG A 24 -1.75 8.00 -14.91
N GLU A 25 -1.39 7.02 -15.72
CA GLU A 25 -1.14 5.65 -15.23
C GLU A 25 0.04 5.64 -14.25
N PHE A 26 1.14 6.33 -14.57
CA PHE A 26 2.29 6.46 -13.69
C PHE A 26 1.92 7.07 -12.34
N ALA A 27 1.13 8.13 -12.31
CA ALA A 27 0.68 8.75 -11.07
C ALA A 27 -0.17 7.77 -10.22
N PHE A 28 -1.06 6.99 -10.85
CA PHE A 28 -1.86 5.99 -10.15
C PHE A 28 -1.02 4.81 -9.63
N ARG A 29 -0.07 4.30 -10.42
CA ARG A 29 0.89 3.27 -9.97
C ARG A 29 1.70 3.76 -8.76
N SER A 30 2.20 4.98 -8.85
CA SER A 30 2.93 5.63 -7.77
C SER A 30 2.07 5.77 -6.51
N ALA A 31 0.78 6.11 -6.67
CA ALA A 31 -0.15 6.22 -5.56
C ALA A 31 -0.35 4.88 -4.83
N ILE A 32 -0.50 3.77 -5.56
CA ILE A 32 -0.60 2.41 -4.98
C ILE A 32 0.69 2.08 -4.21
N SER A 33 1.85 2.36 -4.81
CA SER A 33 3.14 2.11 -4.18
C SER A 33 3.29 2.88 -2.87
N ARG A 34 2.93 4.18 -2.85
CA ARG A 34 2.96 4.99 -1.62
C ARG A 34 1.91 4.58 -0.59
N ALA A 35 0.75 4.09 -1.00
CA ALA A 35 -0.25 3.55 -0.08
C ALA A 35 0.30 2.33 0.68
N TYR A 36 0.95 1.40 -0.03
CA TYR A 36 1.60 0.24 0.57
C TYR A 36 2.71 0.64 1.56
N TYR A 37 3.60 1.55 1.17
CA TYR A 37 4.63 2.04 2.10
C TYR A 37 4.01 2.78 3.31
N GLY A 38 2.88 3.45 3.13
CA GLY A 38 2.12 4.02 4.25
C GLY A 38 1.78 2.98 5.32
N VAL A 39 1.26 1.83 4.93
CA VAL A 39 0.98 0.72 5.86
C VAL A 39 2.28 0.15 6.45
N LEU A 40 3.29 -0.11 5.61
CA LEU A 40 4.54 -0.71 6.06
C LEU A 40 5.23 0.13 7.16
N TRP A 41 5.33 1.44 6.93
CA TRP A 41 5.93 2.38 7.88
C TRP A 41 5.01 2.65 9.07
N TYR A 42 3.70 2.56 8.89
CA TYR A 42 2.75 2.60 10.00
C TYR A 42 3.00 1.46 10.98
N VAL A 43 3.00 0.22 10.51
CA VAL A 43 3.19 -0.97 11.36
C VAL A 43 4.54 -0.89 12.07
N ARG A 44 5.59 -0.45 11.37
CA ARG A 44 6.91 -0.21 11.96
C ARG A 44 6.84 0.73 13.16
N ASP A 45 6.27 1.92 12.96
CA ASP A 45 6.18 2.96 13.99
C ASP A 45 5.29 2.49 15.15
N PHE A 46 4.13 1.92 14.84
CA PHE A 46 3.14 1.46 15.81
C PHE A 46 3.70 0.40 16.75
N TYR A 47 4.43 -0.58 16.20
CA TYR A 47 5.03 -1.66 16.97
C TYR A 47 6.48 -1.42 17.40
N LYS A 48 7.03 -0.23 17.15
CA LYS A 48 8.42 0.16 17.47
C LYS A 48 9.44 -0.88 16.95
N LEU A 49 9.27 -1.32 15.72
CA LEU A 49 10.14 -2.33 15.09
C LEU A 49 11.54 -1.75 14.81
N ARG A 50 12.59 -2.56 15.00
CA ARG A 50 13.99 -2.16 14.79
C ARG A 50 14.38 -2.18 13.30
N GLU A 51 15.36 -1.35 12.92
CA GLU A 51 15.76 -1.11 11.52
C GLU A 51 16.73 -2.15 10.93
N SER A 52 17.30 -3.04 11.76
CA SER A 52 18.38 -3.96 11.33
C SER A 52 17.91 -5.18 10.53
N GLU A 53 16.60 -5.30 10.26
CA GLU A 53 16.00 -6.45 9.59
C GLU A 53 15.17 -5.99 8.37
N ASP A 54 14.98 -6.90 7.40
CA ASP A 54 14.11 -6.67 6.24
C ASP A 54 12.71 -6.27 6.71
N LEU A 55 12.39 -4.99 6.56
CA LEU A 55 11.17 -4.39 7.09
C LEU A 55 9.91 -5.11 6.59
N HIS A 56 9.91 -5.61 5.35
CA HIS A 56 8.77 -6.34 4.80
C HIS A 56 8.54 -7.67 5.55
N LYS A 57 9.61 -8.37 5.91
CA LYS A 57 9.54 -9.63 6.66
C LYS A 57 9.13 -9.40 8.11
N VAL A 58 9.68 -8.38 8.76
CA VAL A 58 9.34 -8.09 10.17
C VAL A 58 7.90 -7.62 10.30
N VAL A 59 7.44 -6.72 9.42
CA VAL A 59 6.04 -6.29 9.40
C VAL A 59 5.11 -7.46 9.16
N LEU A 60 5.41 -8.33 8.20
CA LEU A 60 4.57 -9.51 7.93
C LEU A 60 4.46 -10.40 9.17
N LYS A 61 5.59 -10.78 9.78
CA LYS A 61 5.62 -11.57 11.02
C LYS A 61 4.86 -10.90 12.16
N LYS A 62 4.89 -9.57 12.21
CA LYS A 62 4.19 -8.80 13.25
C LYS A 62 2.69 -8.88 13.05
N LEU A 63 2.21 -8.71 11.82
CA LEU A 63 0.80 -8.84 11.48
C LEU A 63 0.30 -10.27 11.72
N GLU A 64 1.04 -11.29 11.26
CA GLU A 64 0.71 -12.71 11.49
C GLU A 64 0.54 -13.08 12.97
N ARG A 65 1.25 -12.40 13.87
CA ARG A 65 1.21 -12.69 15.32
C ARG A 65 0.15 -11.91 16.09
N ASN A 66 -0.34 -10.78 15.57
CA ASN A 66 -1.13 -9.81 16.35
C ASN A 66 -2.49 -9.49 15.74
N HIS A 67 -2.76 -9.93 14.51
CA HIS A 67 -4.03 -9.67 13.83
C HIS A 67 -4.57 -10.93 13.18
N ASP A 68 -5.85 -10.88 12.84
CA ASP A 68 -6.55 -11.95 12.16
C ASP A 68 -6.08 -12.18 10.71
N GLU A 69 -6.63 -13.25 10.11
CA GLU A 69 -6.37 -13.61 8.73
C GLU A 69 -6.84 -12.54 7.73
N ILE A 70 -7.83 -11.72 8.08
CA ILE A 70 -8.37 -10.68 7.19
C ILE A 70 -7.34 -9.56 7.02
N VAL A 71 -6.78 -9.05 8.12
CA VAL A 71 -5.73 -8.02 8.07
C VAL A 71 -4.51 -8.52 7.30
N LEU A 72 -4.12 -9.78 7.54
CA LEU A 72 -3.02 -10.41 6.84
C LEU A 72 -3.29 -10.54 5.33
N PHE A 73 -4.48 -11.01 4.96
CA PHE A 73 -4.92 -11.13 3.57
C PHE A 73 -4.88 -9.77 2.86
N LEU A 74 -5.48 -8.74 3.44
CA LEU A 74 -5.51 -7.40 2.88
C LEU A 74 -4.09 -6.82 2.72
N PHE A 75 -3.21 -7.05 3.70
CA PHE A 75 -1.82 -6.61 3.61
C PHE A 75 -1.06 -7.30 2.46
N LEU A 76 -1.25 -8.61 2.29
CA LEU A 76 -0.64 -9.38 1.21
C LEU A 76 -1.19 -8.97 -0.15
N GLU A 77 -2.49 -8.70 -0.26
CA GLU A 77 -3.10 -8.18 -1.48
C GLU A 77 -2.51 -6.82 -1.85
N LEU A 78 -2.40 -5.90 -0.88
CA LEU A 78 -1.79 -4.59 -1.08
C LEU A 78 -0.30 -4.69 -1.46
N LYS A 79 0.43 -5.64 -0.87
CA LYS A 79 1.83 -5.92 -1.21
C LYS A 79 1.95 -6.37 -2.66
N GLN A 80 1.09 -7.29 -3.12
CA GLN A 80 1.11 -7.76 -4.49
C GLN A 80 0.70 -6.66 -5.48
N ALA A 81 -0.31 -5.86 -5.15
CA ALA A 81 -0.70 -4.70 -5.95
C ALA A 81 0.45 -3.69 -6.11
N ARG A 82 1.25 -3.47 -5.05
CA ARG A 82 2.46 -2.65 -5.14
C ARG A 82 3.49 -3.22 -6.10
N VAL A 83 3.76 -4.52 -6.01
CA VAL A 83 4.68 -5.22 -6.93
C VAL A 83 4.21 -4.99 -8.37
N ASP A 84 2.94 -5.26 -8.65
CA ASP A 84 2.39 -5.06 -9.98
C ASP A 84 2.39 -3.60 -10.45
N ALA A 85 2.24 -2.64 -9.52
CA ALA A 85 2.33 -1.23 -9.84
C ALA A 85 3.75 -0.82 -10.25
N ASP A 86 4.78 -1.37 -9.58
CA ASP A 86 6.20 -1.06 -9.78
C ASP A 86 6.80 -1.76 -11.03
N TYR A 87 6.34 -2.96 -11.39
CA TYR A 87 6.89 -3.75 -12.51
C TYR A 87 6.15 -3.52 -13.84
N LYS A 88 6.87 -3.74 -14.97
CA LYS A 88 6.31 -3.62 -16.32
C LYS A 88 5.29 -4.73 -16.62
N TRP A 89 4.36 -4.42 -17.52
CA TRP A 89 3.18 -5.22 -17.94
C TRP A 89 3.38 -6.73 -18.10
N LYS A 90 4.56 -7.19 -18.50
CA LYS A 90 4.84 -8.62 -18.75
C LYS A 90 4.80 -9.51 -17.50
N ASN A 91 4.85 -8.95 -16.29
CA ASN A 91 4.96 -9.71 -15.05
C ASN A 91 3.81 -9.44 -14.04
N LEU A 92 2.68 -8.90 -14.51
CA LEU A 92 1.56 -8.49 -13.63
C LEU A 92 0.66 -9.69 -13.31
N LYS A 93 0.39 -9.92 -12.03
CA LYS A 93 -0.48 -11.02 -11.57
C LYS A 93 -1.93 -10.58 -11.33
N ILE A 94 -2.12 -9.37 -10.84
CA ILE A 94 -3.40 -8.79 -10.39
C ILE A 94 -3.75 -7.56 -11.22
N LEU A 95 -2.83 -6.60 -11.39
CA LEU A 95 -3.14 -5.31 -12.02
C LEU A 95 -2.88 -5.34 -13.53
N LYS A 96 -3.86 -5.71 -14.36
CA LYS A 96 -3.71 -5.62 -15.83
C LYS A 96 -3.74 -4.18 -16.35
N GLN A 97 -4.48 -3.31 -15.65
CA GLN A 97 -4.57 -1.87 -15.93
C GLN A 97 -4.71 -1.12 -14.61
N VAL A 98 -4.01 0.00 -14.49
CA VAL A 98 -4.05 0.84 -13.28
C VAL A 98 -4.76 2.15 -13.59
N ASP A 99 -6.04 2.21 -13.22
CA ASP A 99 -6.89 3.37 -13.43
C ASP A 99 -7.26 4.08 -12.11
N LYS A 100 -8.14 5.08 -12.21
CA LYS A 100 -8.62 5.86 -11.07
C LYS A 100 -9.33 4.98 -10.04
N LYS A 101 -10.10 3.98 -10.47
CA LYS A 101 -10.88 3.13 -9.57
C LYS A 101 -9.95 2.20 -8.80
N VAL A 102 -9.03 1.55 -9.53
CA VAL A 102 -8.01 0.65 -8.98
C VAL A 102 -7.12 1.39 -7.97
N ALA A 103 -6.57 2.55 -8.31
CA ALA A 103 -5.75 3.32 -7.37
C ALA A 103 -6.51 3.71 -6.10
N LYS A 104 -7.77 4.17 -6.24
CA LYS A 104 -8.58 4.54 -5.08
C LYS A 104 -8.88 3.34 -4.17
N GLN A 105 -9.14 2.17 -4.76
CA GLN A 105 -9.37 0.93 -4.01
C GLN A 105 -8.17 0.60 -3.11
N TYR A 106 -6.95 0.60 -3.64
CA TYR A 106 -5.76 0.26 -2.84
C TYR A 106 -5.37 1.34 -1.81
N ILE A 107 -5.61 2.62 -2.11
CA ILE A 107 -5.48 3.68 -1.09
C ILE A 107 -6.47 3.46 0.05
N ASN A 108 -7.72 3.13 -0.26
CA ASN A 108 -8.73 2.86 0.76
C ASN A 108 -8.40 1.58 1.55
N MET A 109 -7.92 0.54 0.89
CA MET A 109 -7.46 -0.69 1.54
C MET A 109 -6.33 -0.40 2.53
N ALA A 110 -5.33 0.41 2.14
CA ALA A 110 -4.26 0.83 3.03
C ALA A 110 -4.77 1.55 4.29
N LYS A 111 -5.74 2.46 4.12
CA LYS A 111 -6.39 3.15 5.24
C LYS A 111 -7.18 2.19 6.13
N SER A 112 -7.91 1.25 5.52
CA SER A 112 -8.66 0.23 6.27
C SER A 112 -7.73 -0.61 7.12
N ILE A 113 -6.63 -1.13 6.56
CA ILE A 113 -5.64 -1.91 7.30
C ILE A 113 -5.14 -1.14 8.53
N ILE A 114 -4.76 0.14 8.35
CA ILE A 114 -4.31 0.99 9.46
C ILE A 114 -5.41 1.14 10.52
N ASN A 115 -6.64 1.43 10.10
CA ASN A 115 -7.76 1.57 11.03
C ASN A 115 -8.06 0.27 11.80
N TYR A 116 -7.92 -0.90 11.17
CA TYR A 116 -8.06 -2.21 11.83
C TYR A 116 -6.96 -2.39 12.89
N ILE A 117 -5.71 -2.11 12.53
CA ILE A 117 -4.57 -2.20 13.45
C ILE A 117 -4.77 -1.29 14.67
N GLU A 118 -5.23 -0.05 14.46
CA GLU A 118 -5.49 0.93 15.53
C GLU A 118 -6.57 0.48 16.50
N ARG A 119 -7.57 -0.26 16.01
CA ARG A 119 -8.68 -0.76 16.83
C ARG A 119 -8.31 -2.01 17.63
N GLY A 120 -7.19 -2.66 17.33
CA GLY A 120 -6.77 -3.90 17.98
C GLY A 120 -7.74 -5.07 17.73
N ILE A 121 -8.41 -5.05 16.57
CA ILE A 121 -9.28 -6.13 16.08
C ILE A 121 -8.43 -7.05 15.18
#